data_AF-A0A819SPZ7-F1
#
_entry.id   AF-A0A819SPZ7-F1
#
_cell.length_a   1.000
_cell.length_b   1.000
_cell.length_c   1.000
_cell.angle_alpha   90.00
_cell.angle_beta   90.00
_cell.angle_gamma   90.00
#
_symmetry.space_group_name_H-M   'P 1'
#
loop_
_entity.id
_entity.type
_entity.pdbx_description
1 polymer ?
#
loop_
_entity_poly.entity_id
_entity_poly.type
_entity_poly.pdbx_seq_one_letter_code
_entity_poly.pdbx_strand_id
1 'polypeptide(L)'
;MVVNGAVENALATVGAVLWCVQILPQIWKSWRAKSTTGLSPWLMFTWMISLWVLGIYNITQKLSIPLHIQPELCACCFLSCAIQVGCVYALRTGIKNGVTWPIKMFGIIATVLLGGALFPQIWEIIKRKEVVGLSIKFIIIDMLGGAFSFAPPPLDAFAASSYLIVVGMELLILLLATILNPIAYYRRRDEKVTEVIEEIETIDKIVSSKDYVANAEANINRPTDLDDAFAEWF
;
A
#
# COMPACT_ATOMS: atom_id res chain seq x y z
N MET A 1 -22.89 4.85 -29.73
CA MET A 1 -22.58 3.41 -29.66
C MET A 1 -22.42 3.06 -28.19
N VAL A 2 -23.19 2.09 -27.66
CA VAL A 2 -23.01 1.60 -26.29
C VAL A 2 -21.75 0.75 -26.31
N VAL A 3 -20.62 1.31 -25.88
CA VAL A 3 -19.37 0.57 -25.79
C VAL A 3 -19.50 -0.37 -24.59
N ASN A 4 -19.34 -1.67 -24.82
CA ASN A 4 -19.37 -2.64 -23.74
C ASN A 4 -18.06 -2.52 -22.94
N GLY A 5 -18.13 -1.88 -21.78
CA GLY A 5 -16.96 -1.65 -20.91
C GLY A 5 -16.24 -2.94 -20.51
N ALA A 6 -16.92 -4.10 -20.49
CA ALA A 6 -16.26 -5.38 -20.23
C ALA A 6 -15.36 -5.81 -21.40
N VAL A 7 -15.79 -5.62 -22.64
CA VAL A 7 -15.00 -5.92 -23.85
C VAL A 7 -13.83 -4.95 -23.97
N GLU A 8 -14.05 -3.66 -23.70
CA GLU A 8 -12.98 -2.66 -23.68
C GLU A 8 -11.90 -3.01 -22.65
N ASN A 9 -12.29 -3.30 -21.41
CA ASN A 9 -11.34 -3.68 -20.36
C ASN A 9 -10.59 -4.98 -20.69
N ALA A 10 -11.28 -5.97 -21.26
CA ALA A 10 -10.65 -7.23 -21.65
C ALA A 10 -9.60 -7.02 -22.75
N LEU A 11 -9.95 -6.31 -23.82
CA LEU A 11 -9.03 -6.03 -24.93
C LEU A 11 -7.88 -5.12 -24.49
N ALA A 12 -8.15 -4.11 -23.67
CA ALA A 12 -7.13 -3.23 -23.09
C ALA A 12 -6.16 -4.00 -22.20
N THR A 13 -6.65 -4.95 -21.39
CA THR A 13 -5.80 -5.80 -20.55
C THR A 13 -4.91 -6.69 -21.40
N VAL A 14 -5.46 -7.34 -22.42
CA VAL A 14 -4.69 -8.19 -23.34
C VAL A 14 -3.62 -7.36 -24.06
N GLY A 15 -4.00 -6.20 -24.58
CA GLY A 15 -3.07 -5.27 -25.23
C GLY A 15 -1.94 -4.84 -24.30
N ALA A 16 -2.27 -4.47 -23.06
CA ALA A 16 -1.29 -4.09 -22.05
C ALA A 16 -0.29 -5.20 -21.74
N VAL A 17 -0.76 -6.44 -21.58
CA VAL A 17 0.11 -7.60 -21.35
C VAL A 17 1.03 -7.85 -22.55
N LEU A 18 0.49 -7.85 -23.76
CA LEU A 18 1.29 -8.08 -24.97
C LEU A 18 2.38 -7.00 -25.16
N TRP A 19 2.05 -5.73 -24.89
CA TRP A 19 3.01 -4.63 -24.93
C TRP A 19 4.04 -4.68 -23.79
N CYS A 20 3.73 -5.26 -22.63
CA CYS A 20 4.75 -5.52 -21.61
C CYS A 20 5.73 -6.61 -22.08
N VAL A 21 5.22 -7.65 -22.74
CA VAL A 21 6.00 -8.81 -23.19
C VAL A 21 6.81 -8.53 -24.46
N GLN A 22 6.38 -7.59 -25.33
CA GLN A 22 7.05 -7.33 -26.61
C GLN A 22 8.51 -6.89 -26.50
N ILE A 23 8.95 -6.41 -25.33
CA ILE A 23 10.32 -5.94 -25.11
C ILE A 23 11.28 -7.13 -24.97
N LEU A 24 10.79 -8.29 -24.52
CA LEU A 24 11.61 -9.47 -24.23
C LEU A 24 12.41 -9.99 -25.43
N PRO A 25 11.85 -10.15 -26.64
CA PRO A 25 12.61 -10.59 -27.81
C PRO A 25 13.77 -9.65 -28.15
N GLN A 26 13.57 -8.34 -28.01
CA GLN A 26 14.62 -7.36 -28.29
C GLN A 26 15.72 -7.37 -27.23
N ILE A 27 15.36 -7.49 -25.94
CA ILE A 27 16.33 -7.69 -24.85
C ILE A 27 17.15 -8.95 -25.10
N TRP A 28 16.48 -10.06 -25.45
CA TRP A 28 17.15 -11.33 -25.70
C TRP A 28 18.15 -11.23 -26.87
N LYS A 29 17.74 -10.61 -27.98
CA LYS A 29 18.63 -10.36 -29.12
C LYS A 29 19.84 -9.51 -28.72
N SER A 30 19.62 -8.40 -28.01
CA SER A 30 20.70 -7.53 -27.52
C SER A 30 21.63 -8.25 -26.54
N TRP A 31 21.08 -9.11 -25.68
CA TRP A 31 21.87 -9.92 -24.74
C TRP A 31 22.70 -10.99 -25.45
N ARG A 32 22.16 -11.63 -26.51
CA ARG A 32 22.90 -12.60 -27.34
C ARG A 32 23.99 -11.92 -28.16
N ALA A 33 23.70 -10.76 -28.74
CA ALA A 33 24.63 -10.02 -29.58
C ALA A 33 25.72 -9.27 -28.77
N LYS A 34 25.52 -9.09 -27.45
CA LYS A 34 26.39 -8.27 -26.57
C LYS A 34 26.64 -6.86 -27.10
N SER A 35 25.74 -6.38 -27.97
CA SER A 35 25.83 -5.10 -28.63
C SER A 35 24.43 -4.56 -28.91
N THR A 36 24.31 -3.24 -28.82
CA THR A 36 23.12 -2.48 -29.20
C THR A 36 23.30 -1.73 -30.52
N THR A 37 24.35 -2.04 -31.29
CA THR A 37 24.57 -1.45 -32.62
C THR A 37 23.32 -1.68 -33.49
N GLY A 38 22.72 -0.58 -33.98
CA GLY A 38 21.49 -0.60 -34.78
C GLY A 38 20.20 -0.28 -34.02
N LEU A 39 20.21 -0.31 -32.68
CA LEU A 39 19.08 0.18 -31.86
C LEU A 39 19.27 1.67 -31.57
N SER A 40 18.41 2.51 -32.14
CA SER A 40 18.48 3.97 -31.95
C SER A 40 18.10 4.35 -30.50
N PRO A 41 18.99 5.02 -29.74
CA PRO A 41 18.65 5.54 -28.42
C PRO A 41 17.51 6.58 -28.48
N TRP A 42 17.43 7.34 -29.58
CA TRP A 42 16.39 8.33 -29.80
C TRP A 42 14.99 7.73 -29.85
N LEU A 43 14.84 6.51 -30.35
CA LEU A 43 13.55 5.81 -30.38
C LEU A 43 13.04 5.55 -28.96
N MET A 44 13.91 5.09 -28.06
CA MET A 44 13.53 4.84 -26.67
C MET A 44 13.24 6.15 -25.93
N PHE A 45 14.02 7.20 -26.20
CA PHE A 45 13.81 8.52 -25.60
C PHE A 45 12.47 9.15 -26.02
N THR A 46 12.14 9.13 -27.31
CA THR A 46 10.86 9.68 -27.79
C THR A 46 9.69 8.86 -27.30
N TRP A 47 9.80 7.54 -27.27
CA TRP A 47 8.78 6.66 -26.67
C TRP A 47 8.51 7.01 -25.21
N MET A 48 9.54 7.24 -24.41
CA MET A 48 9.37 7.62 -23.01
C MET A 48 8.58 8.93 -22.86
N ILE A 49 8.90 9.95 -23.67
CA ILE A 49 8.14 11.22 -23.67
C ILE A 49 6.69 10.98 -24.13
N SER A 50 6.49 10.16 -25.17
CA SER A 50 5.16 9.82 -25.66
C SER A 50 4.31 9.10 -24.61
N LEU A 51 4.88 8.21 -23.80
CA LEU A 51 4.14 7.51 -22.73
C LEU A 51 3.59 8.47 -21.68
N TRP A 52 4.34 9.52 -21.32
CA TRP A 52 3.88 10.54 -20.37
C TRP A 52 2.72 11.38 -20.94
N VAL A 53 2.83 11.80 -22.21
CA VAL A 53 1.75 12.57 -22.87
C VAL A 53 0.50 11.71 -23.07
N LEU A 54 0.68 10.44 -23.45
CA LEU A 54 -0.40 9.48 -23.62
C LEU A 54 -1.09 9.17 -22.28
N GLY A 55 -0.33 9.08 -21.18
CA GLY A 55 -0.88 8.91 -19.83
C GLY A 55 -1.87 10.03 -19.45
N ILE A 56 -1.47 11.29 -19.65
CA ILE A 56 -2.34 12.46 -19.41
C ILE A 56 -3.62 12.37 -20.26
N TYR A 57 -3.49 12.04 -21.54
CA TYR A 57 -4.65 11.88 -22.43
C TYR A 57 -5.59 10.77 -21.94
N ASN A 58 -5.05 9.59 -21.63
CA ASN A 58 -5.84 8.43 -21.22
C ASN A 58 -6.60 8.69 -19.90
N ILE A 59 -5.94 9.32 -18.92
CA ILE A 59 -6.56 9.73 -17.64
C ILE A 59 -7.69 10.73 -17.89
N THR A 60 -7.44 11.73 -18.74
CA THR A 60 -8.43 12.78 -19.05
C THR A 60 -9.66 12.21 -19.78
N GLN A 61 -9.46 11.24 -20.67
CA GLN A 61 -10.54 10.57 -21.39
C GLN A 61 -11.25 9.48 -20.57
N LYS A 62 -10.83 9.21 -19.32
CA LYS A 62 -11.39 8.17 -18.45
C LYS A 62 -11.50 6.80 -19.13
N LEU A 63 -10.51 6.47 -19.97
CA LEU A 63 -10.43 5.17 -20.65
C LEU A 63 -10.25 4.02 -19.65
N SER A 64 -10.38 2.78 -20.11
CA SER A 64 -10.12 1.58 -19.31
C SER A 64 -8.83 1.67 -18.48
N ILE A 65 -8.91 1.22 -17.22
CA ILE A 65 -7.84 1.29 -16.20
C ILE A 65 -6.48 0.73 -16.72
N PRO A 66 -6.44 -0.40 -17.46
CA PRO A 66 -5.18 -0.91 -17.99
C PRO A 66 -4.43 0.09 -18.88
N LEU A 67 -5.14 0.89 -19.69
CA LEU A 67 -4.53 1.91 -20.57
C LEU A 67 -3.95 3.09 -19.79
N HIS A 68 -4.34 3.29 -18.52
CA HIS A 68 -3.75 4.32 -17.65
C HIS A 68 -2.48 3.79 -17.00
N ILE A 69 -2.55 2.60 -16.40
CA ILE A 69 -1.48 2.04 -15.58
C ILE A 69 -0.29 1.61 -16.43
N GLN A 70 -0.55 1.03 -17.60
CA GLN A 70 0.49 0.50 -18.48
C GLN A 70 1.55 1.53 -18.90
N PRO A 71 1.21 2.68 -19.53
CA PRO A 71 2.23 3.63 -20.00
C PRO A 71 3.08 4.19 -18.85
N GLU A 72 2.46 4.46 -17.70
CA GLU A 72 3.14 5.00 -16.52
C GLU A 72 4.10 3.97 -15.90
N LEU A 73 3.65 2.72 -15.76
CA LEU A 73 4.49 1.64 -15.24
C LEU A 73 5.70 1.39 -16.14
N CYS A 74 5.47 1.31 -17.45
CA CYS A 74 6.55 1.14 -18.43
C CYS A 74 7.53 2.31 -18.40
N ALA A 75 7.03 3.56 -18.38
CA ALA A 75 7.89 4.75 -18.34
C ALA A 75 8.75 4.80 -17.06
N CYS A 76 8.17 4.48 -15.89
CA CYS A 76 8.90 4.40 -14.63
C CYS A 76 9.99 3.31 -14.66
N CYS A 77 9.67 2.13 -15.18
CA CYS A 77 10.64 1.04 -15.34
C CYS A 77 11.78 1.43 -16.28
N PHE A 78 11.47 2.03 -17.44
CA PHE A 78 12.51 2.48 -18.39
C PHE A 78 13.40 3.56 -17.81
N LEU A 79 12.82 4.58 -17.16
CA LEU A 79 13.58 5.68 -16.56
C LEU A 79 14.51 5.17 -15.45
N SER A 80 14.00 4.32 -14.56
CA SER A 80 14.81 3.72 -13.49
C SER A 80 15.94 2.85 -14.04
N CYS A 81 15.67 2.02 -15.06
CA CYS A 81 16.71 1.24 -15.73
C CYS A 81 17.76 2.13 -16.39
N ALA A 82 17.36 3.18 -17.10
CA ALA A 82 18.27 4.08 -17.79
C ALA A 82 19.19 4.82 -16.82
N ILE A 83 18.64 5.34 -15.72
CA ILE A 83 19.41 6.00 -14.66
C ILE A 83 20.39 5.00 -14.02
N GLN A 84 19.93 3.80 -13.66
CA GLN A 84 20.79 2.78 -13.07
C GLN A 84 21.93 2.38 -13.99
N VAL A 85 21.66 2.14 -15.28
CA VAL A 85 22.68 1.81 -16.27
C VAL A 85 23.70 2.96 -16.37
N GLY A 86 23.24 4.20 -16.54
CA GLY A 86 24.12 5.37 -16.61
C GLY A 86 25.01 5.51 -15.38
N CYS A 87 24.42 5.42 -14.18
CA CYS A 87 25.16 5.47 -12.92
C CYS A 87 26.16 4.32 -12.78
N VAL A 88 25.77 3.08 -13.10
CA VAL A 88 26.66 1.92 -13.00
C VAL A 88 27.86 2.07 -13.93
N TYR A 89 27.67 2.50 -15.18
CA TYR A 89 28.79 2.73 -16.11
C TYR A 89 29.70 3.87 -15.65
N ALA A 90 29.13 4.98 -15.16
CA ALA A 90 29.89 6.09 -14.62
C ALA A 90 30.73 5.67 -13.39
N LEU A 91 30.11 4.99 -12.43
CA LEU A 91 30.76 4.49 -11.22
C LEU A 91 31.84 3.45 -11.55
N ARG A 92 31.56 2.50 -12.44
CA ARG A 92 32.56 1.49 -12.87
C ARG A 92 33.76 2.14 -13.54
N THR A 93 33.55 3.19 -14.34
CA THR A 93 34.65 3.94 -14.97
C THR A 93 35.45 4.71 -13.91
N GLY A 94 34.78 5.34 -12.94
CA GLY A 94 35.43 5.98 -11.79
C GLY A 94 36.31 5.01 -11.00
N ILE A 95 35.78 3.84 -10.66
CA ILE A 95 36.52 2.79 -9.93
C ILE A 95 37.75 2.32 -10.71
N LYS A 96 37.62 2.10 -12.02
CA LYS A 96 38.76 1.75 -12.89
C LYS A 96 39.86 2.81 -12.88
N ASN A 97 39.49 4.08 -12.70
CA ASN A 97 40.41 5.20 -12.58
C ASN A 97 40.85 5.49 -11.13
N GLY A 98 40.57 4.58 -10.19
CA GLY A 98 40.94 4.71 -8.77
C GLY A 98 40.02 5.61 -7.94
N VAL A 99 38.94 6.15 -8.52
CA VAL A 99 38.00 7.05 -7.86
C VAL A 99 36.88 6.24 -7.19
N THR A 100 36.97 6.07 -5.87
CA THR A 100 36.03 5.24 -5.08
C THR A 100 35.05 6.03 -4.21
N TRP A 101 35.24 7.34 -4.04
CA TRP A 101 34.35 8.16 -3.21
C TRP A 101 32.87 8.16 -3.70
N PRO A 102 32.55 8.11 -5.01
CA PRO A 102 31.17 8.17 -5.45
C PRO A 102 30.37 6.94 -5.03
N ILE A 103 30.95 5.73 -5.12
CA ILE A 103 30.24 4.51 -4.72
C ILE A 103 29.98 4.46 -3.21
N LYS A 104 30.92 4.97 -2.39
CA LYS A 104 30.72 5.13 -0.95
C LYS A 104 29.59 6.14 -0.64
N MET A 105 29.53 7.24 -1.39
CA MET A 105 28.46 8.23 -1.26
C MET A 105 27.08 7.61 -1.52
N PHE A 106 26.93 6.83 -2.60
CA PHE A 106 25.68 6.11 -2.87
C PHE A 106 25.28 5.16 -1.73
N GLY A 107 26.23 4.42 -1.16
CA GLY A 107 25.99 3.55 0.00
C GLY A 107 25.53 4.31 1.24
N ILE A 108 26.17 5.44 1.56
CA ILE A 108 25.79 6.30 2.70
C ILE A 108 24.39 6.88 2.49
N ILE A 109 24.12 7.46 1.32
CA ILE A 109 22.81 8.03 0.99
C ILE A 109 21.72 6.96 1.11
N ALA A 110 21.93 5.78 0.55
CA ALA A 110 20.98 4.67 0.65
C ALA A 110 20.72 4.28 2.10
N THR A 111 21.78 4.13 2.90
CA THR A 111 21.68 3.78 4.34
C THR A 111 20.86 4.82 5.12
N VAL A 112 21.14 6.12 4.89
CA VAL A 112 20.44 7.23 5.57
C VAL A 112 18.97 7.31 5.14
N LEU A 113 18.70 7.18 3.84
CA LEU A 113 17.33 7.23 3.32
C LEU A 113 16.48 6.06 3.82
N LEU A 114 17.04 4.84 3.85
CA LEU A 114 16.35 3.67 4.39
C LEU A 114 16.02 3.83 5.88
N GLY A 115 16.99 4.30 6.68
CA GLY A 115 16.75 4.59 8.10
C GLY A 115 15.74 5.72 8.31
N GLY A 116 15.79 6.78 7.49
CA GLY A 116 14.86 7.90 7.57
C GLY A 116 13.44 7.57 7.12
N ALA A 117 13.27 6.64 6.18
CA ALA A 117 11.98 6.30 5.58
C ALA A 117 10.94 5.78 6.58
N LEU A 118 11.39 5.12 7.66
CA LEU A 118 10.53 4.54 8.69
C LEU A 118 10.23 5.52 9.84
N PHE A 119 10.88 6.68 9.89
CA PHE A 119 10.67 7.67 10.94
C PHE A 119 9.21 8.18 11.03
N PRO A 120 8.52 8.51 9.93
CA PRO A 120 7.12 8.92 9.98
C PRO A 120 6.21 7.83 10.57
N GLN A 121 6.50 6.56 10.27
CA GLN A 121 5.74 5.43 10.78
C GLN A 121 5.92 5.25 12.29
N ILE A 122 7.17 5.35 12.79
CA ILE A 122 7.44 5.28 14.23
C ILE A 122 6.75 6.43 14.96
N TRP A 123 6.81 7.64 14.40
CA TRP A 123 6.13 8.81 14.97
C TRP A 123 4.61 8.60 15.08
N GLU A 124 3.98 8.06 14.05
CA GLU A 124 2.54 7.77 14.06
C GLU A 124 2.17 6.72 15.11
N ILE A 125 2.97 5.65 15.25
CA ILE A 125 2.77 4.60 16.27
C ILE A 125 2.85 5.21 17.68
N ILE A 126 3.85 6.05 17.94
CA ILE A 126 4.00 6.71 19.25
C ILE A 126 2.82 7.64 19.52
N LYS A 127 2.40 8.44 18.53
CA LYS A 127 1.28 9.37 18.66
C LYS A 127 -0.05 8.65 18.91
N ARG A 128 -0.32 7.55 18.21
CA ARG A 128 -1.58 6.78 18.34
C ARG A 128 -1.55 5.79 19.51
N LYS A 129 -0.36 5.47 20.03
CA LYS A 129 -0.14 4.39 21.00
C LYS A 129 -0.75 3.06 20.54
N GLU A 130 -0.71 2.82 19.23
CA GLU A 130 -1.23 1.62 18.57
C GLU A 130 -0.60 1.52 17.18
N VAL A 131 -0.27 0.30 16.73
CA VAL A 131 0.24 0.04 15.39
C VAL A 131 -0.95 -0.24 14.47
N VAL A 132 -1.44 0.82 13.82
CA VAL A 132 -2.57 0.78 12.88
C VAL A 132 -2.06 0.91 11.44
N GLY A 133 -2.66 0.15 10.52
CA GLY A 133 -2.39 0.25 9.08
C GLY A 133 -1.23 -0.60 8.55
N LEU A 134 -0.41 -1.19 9.43
CA LEU A 134 0.73 -2.02 9.06
C LEU A 134 0.44 -3.52 9.26
N SER A 135 0.63 -4.33 8.23
CA SER A 135 0.43 -5.78 8.31
C SER A 135 1.60 -6.46 9.02
N ILE A 136 1.36 -7.09 10.17
CA ILE A 136 2.40 -7.83 10.92
C ILE A 136 3.06 -8.91 10.04
N LYS A 137 2.27 -9.59 9.19
CA LYS A 137 2.79 -10.61 8.27
C LYS A 137 3.76 -10.04 7.25
N PHE A 138 3.48 -8.83 6.75
CA PHE A 138 4.36 -8.13 5.82
C PHE A 138 5.71 -7.81 6.47
N ILE A 139 5.70 -7.25 7.69
CA ILE A 139 6.93 -6.90 8.44
C ILE A 139 7.78 -8.14 8.69
N ILE A 140 7.16 -9.27 9.08
CA ILE A 140 7.91 -10.52 9.30
C ILE A 140 8.60 -10.98 8.02
N ILE A 141 7.94 -10.89 6.87
CA ILE A 141 8.52 -11.27 5.57
C ILE A 141 9.67 -10.33 5.20
N ASP A 142 9.54 -9.02 5.43
CA ASP A 142 10.60 -8.04 5.15
C ASP A 142 11.83 -8.26 6.06
N MET A 143 11.60 -8.46 7.35
CA MET A 143 12.64 -8.83 8.32
C MET A 143 13.38 -10.10 7.92
N LEU A 144 12.66 -11.12 7.43
CA LEU A 144 13.28 -12.34 6.90
C LEU A 144 14.13 -12.04 5.67
N GLY A 145 13.66 -11.19 4.76
CA GLY A 145 14.43 -10.73 3.60
C GLY A 145 15.74 -10.03 4.00
N GLY A 146 15.67 -9.12 4.98
CA GLY A 146 16.84 -8.45 5.55
C GLY A 146 17.80 -9.42 6.23
N ALA A 147 17.29 -10.35 7.04
CA ALA A 147 18.10 -11.35 7.75
C ALA A 147 18.79 -12.32 6.78
N PHE A 148 18.10 -12.83 5.75
CA PHE A 148 18.70 -13.71 4.74
C PHE A 148 19.72 -12.99 3.87
N SER A 149 19.59 -11.68 3.69
CA SER A 149 20.59 -10.87 2.97
C SER A 149 21.94 -10.82 3.69
N PHE A 150 22.01 -11.20 4.98
CA PHE A 150 23.28 -11.39 5.70
C PHE A 150 23.97 -12.74 5.45
N ALA A 151 23.25 -13.74 4.92
CA ALA A 151 23.77 -15.10 4.81
C ALA A 151 24.97 -15.27 3.85
N PRO A 152 25.07 -14.57 2.70
CA PRO A 152 26.19 -14.77 1.78
C PRO A 152 27.41 -13.88 2.13
N PRO A 153 28.60 -14.46 2.43
CA PRO A 153 29.84 -13.69 2.52
C PRO A 153 30.48 -13.45 1.15
N PRO A 154 31.29 -12.38 0.97
CA PRO A 154 31.54 -11.27 1.89
C PRO A 154 30.57 -10.09 1.68
N LEU A 155 30.09 -9.50 2.78
CA LEU A 155 29.24 -8.31 2.75
C LEU A 155 30.07 -7.04 2.88
N ASP A 156 29.83 -6.09 1.98
CA ASP A 156 30.35 -4.73 2.13
C ASP A 156 29.72 -4.06 3.36
N ALA A 157 30.49 -3.24 4.07
CA ALA A 157 30.08 -2.60 5.32
C ALA A 157 28.82 -1.73 5.13
N PHE A 158 28.69 -1.06 3.98
CA PHE A 158 27.52 -0.25 3.65
C PHE A 158 26.26 -1.08 3.37
N ALA A 159 26.41 -2.25 2.76
CA ALA A 159 25.30 -3.17 2.54
C ALA A 159 24.85 -3.76 3.89
N ALA A 160 25.81 -4.21 4.70
CA ALA A 160 25.56 -4.71 6.05
C ALA A 160 24.86 -3.65 6.93
N SER A 161 25.32 -2.39 6.92
CA SER A 161 24.68 -1.32 7.71
C SER A 161 23.25 -1.05 7.27
N SER A 162 22.98 -1.07 5.96
CA SER A 162 21.64 -0.86 5.41
C SER A 162 20.67 -1.93 5.89
N TYR A 163 21.06 -3.21 5.79
CA TYR A 163 20.21 -4.32 6.24
C TYR A 163 20.04 -4.34 7.77
N LEU A 164 21.08 -4.01 8.55
CA LEU A 164 20.98 -3.95 10.02
C LEU A 164 20.00 -2.87 10.46
N ILE A 165 20.04 -1.69 9.83
CA ILE A 165 19.12 -0.59 10.14
C ILE A 165 17.68 -1.00 9.85
N VAL A 166 17.41 -1.58 8.68
CA VAL A 166 16.05 -2.02 8.33
C VAL A 166 15.55 -3.05 9.33
N VAL A 167 16.28 -4.16 9.51
CA VAL A 167 15.88 -5.23 10.44
C VAL A 167 15.70 -4.71 11.87
N GLY A 168 16.59 -3.81 12.32
CA GLY A 168 16.51 -3.23 13.66
C GLY A 168 15.29 -2.32 13.86
N MET A 169 14.97 -1.50 12.87
CA MET A 169 13.80 -0.61 12.91
C MET A 169 12.49 -1.40 12.83
N GLU A 170 12.45 -2.46 12.03
CA GLU A 170 11.28 -3.34 11.95
C GLU A 170 11.08 -4.14 13.21
N LEU A 171 12.17 -4.62 13.83
CA LEU A 171 12.11 -5.27 15.14
C LEU A 171 11.54 -4.31 16.19
N LEU A 172 11.93 -3.02 16.16
CA LEU A 172 11.35 -2.00 17.03
C LEU A 172 9.84 -1.84 16.80
N ILE A 173 9.40 -1.77 15.54
CA ILE A 173 7.97 -1.69 15.21
C ILE A 173 7.22 -2.93 15.70
N LEU A 174 7.80 -4.13 15.53
CA LEU A 174 7.21 -5.38 15.98
C LEU A 174 7.08 -5.42 17.50
N LEU A 175 8.12 -4.99 18.23
CA LEU A 175 8.07 -4.86 19.70
C LEU A 175 6.97 -3.89 20.12
N LEU A 176 6.89 -2.71 19.49
CA LEU A 176 5.81 -1.75 19.74
C LEU A 176 4.44 -2.35 19.44
N ALA A 177 4.28 -3.12 18.36
CA ALA A 177 3.02 -3.80 18.04
C ALA A 177 2.63 -4.82 19.12
N THR A 178 3.57 -5.64 19.59
CA THR A 178 3.31 -6.65 20.62
C THR A 178 2.91 -6.05 21.96
N ILE A 179 3.37 -4.84 22.28
CA ILE A 179 3.05 -4.16 23.54
C ILE A 179 1.79 -3.31 23.38
N LEU A 180 1.74 -2.44 22.36
CA LEU A 180 0.71 -1.42 22.22
C LEU A 180 -0.61 -1.99 21.68
N ASN A 181 -0.61 -2.99 20.80
CA ASN A 181 -1.85 -3.49 20.21
C ASN A 181 -2.73 -4.23 21.22
N PRO A 182 -2.20 -5.09 22.12
CA PRO A 182 -3.00 -5.65 23.20
C PRO A 182 -3.56 -4.56 24.13
N ILE A 183 -2.75 -3.58 24.50
CA ILE A 183 -3.19 -2.47 25.37
C ILE A 183 -4.33 -1.68 24.71
N ALA A 184 -4.18 -1.35 23.42
CA ALA A 184 -5.21 -0.66 22.66
C ALA A 184 -6.47 -1.51 22.46
N TYR A 185 -6.33 -2.84 22.36
CA TYR A 185 -7.46 -3.76 22.33
C TYR A 185 -8.28 -3.69 23.62
N TYR A 186 -7.64 -3.72 24.79
CA TYR A 186 -8.35 -3.59 26.07
C TYR A 186 -9.01 -2.21 26.22
N ARG A 187 -8.32 -1.12 25.85
CA ARG A 187 -8.90 0.23 25.89
C ARG A 187 -10.19 0.35 25.09
N ARG A 188 -10.22 -0.17 23.85
CA ARG A 188 -11.43 -0.16 23.00
C ARG A 188 -12.57 -1.00 23.58
N ARG A 189 -12.23 -2.10 24.27
CA ARG A 189 -13.24 -2.93 24.94
C ARG A 189 -13.88 -2.16 26.09
N ASP A 190 -13.07 -1.50 26.92
CA ASP A 190 -13.57 -0.74 28.06
C ASP A 190 -14.40 0.47 27.61
N GLU A 191 -13.99 1.17 26.55
CA GLU A 191 -14.76 2.25 25.92
C GLU A 191 -16.14 1.76 25.44
N LYS A 192 -16.19 0.63 24.72
CA LYS A 192 -17.47 0.04 24.25
C LYS A 192 -18.36 -0.43 25.39
N VAL A 193 -17.78 -1.03 26.43
CA VAL A 193 -18.54 -1.46 27.61
C VAL A 193 -19.13 -0.25 28.32
N THR A 194 -18.37 0.84 28.44
CA THR A 194 -18.84 2.10 29.03
C THR A 194 -19.98 2.71 28.22
N GLU A 195 -19.85 2.77 26.89
CA GLU A 195 -20.90 3.26 25.99
C GLU A 195 -22.20 2.45 26.12
N VAL A 196 -22.10 1.12 26.18
CA VAL A 196 -23.26 0.24 26.40
C VAL A 196 -23.89 0.44 27.78
N ILE A 197 -23.09 0.66 28.83
CA ILE A 197 -23.60 0.94 30.18
C ILE A 197 -24.35 2.28 30.19
N GLU A 198 -23.80 3.33 29.57
CA GLU A 198 -24.46 4.63 29.45
C GLU A 198 -25.78 4.54 28.67
N GLU A 199 -25.82 3.73 27.61
CA GLU A 199 -27.05 3.46 26.85
C GLU A 199 -28.11 2.75 27.71
N ILE A 200 -27.72 1.71 28.46
CA ILE A 200 -28.62 0.98 29.37
C ILE A 200 -29.16 1.90 30.47
N GLU A 201 -28.31 2.72 31.10
CA GLU A 201 -28.75 3.68 32.12
C GLU A 201 -29.72 4.72 31.56
N THR A 202 -29.54 5.14 30.31
CA THR A 202 -30.44 6.07 29.65
C THR A 202 -31.81 5.43 29.39
N ILE A 203 -31.83 4.17 28.93
CA ILE A 203 -33.07 3.41 28.73
C ILE A 203 -33.80 3.18 30.05
N ASP A 204 -33.08 2.79 31.11
CA ASP A 204 -33.67 2.57 32.44
C ASP A 204 -34.35 3.83 32.99
N LYS A 205 -33.71 5.00 32.82
CA LYS A 205 -34.32 6.30 33.17
C LYS A 205 -35.58 6.61 32.37
N ILE A 206 -35.62 6.27 31.08
CA ILE A 206 -36.80 6.48 30.23
C ILE A 206 -37.94 5.54 30.66
N VAL A 207 -37.66 4.25 30.84
CA VAL A 207 -38.65 3.24 31.25
C VAL A 207 -39.19 3.52 32.65
N SER A 208 -38.34 3.96 33.57
CA SER A 208 -38.72 4.36 34.93
C SER A 208 -39.38 5.76 34.99
N SER A 209 -39.49 6.48 33.88
CA SER A 209 -40.14 7.79 33.87
C SER A 209 -41.66 7.65 34.09
N LYS A 210 -42.23 8.53 34.91
CA LYS A 210 -43.66 8.52 35.22
C LYS A 210 -44.54 8.62 33.96
N ASP A 211 -44.08 9.38 32.97
CA ASP A 211 -44.81 9.58 31.72
C ASP A 211 -44.86 8.31 30.87
N TYR A 212 -43.79 7.51 30.87
CA TYR A 212 -43.77 6.23 30.16
C TYR A 212 -44.69 5.20 30.84
N VAL A 213 -44.63 5.10 32.17
CA VAL A 213 -45.51 4.22 32.96
C VAL A 213 -46.99 4.59 32.76
N ALA A 214 -47.32 5.89 32.84
CA ALA A 214 -48.68 6.37 32.63
C ALA A 214 -49.21 6.07 31.21
N ASN A 215 -48.38 6.22 30.17
CA ASN A 215 -48.77 5.88 28.80
C ASN A 215 -48.90 4.37 28.56
N ALA A 216 -48.06 3.56 29.21
CA ALA A 216 -48.15 2.10 29.15
C ALA A 216 -49.44 1.60 29.82
N GLU A 217 -49.78 2.12 31.00
CA GLU A 217 -51.04 1.83 31.70
C GLU A 217 -52.27 2.24 30.86
N ALA A 218 -52.20 3.39 30.19
CA ALA A 218 -53.27 3.85 29.30
C ALA A 218 -53.46 2.96 28.06
N ASN A 219 -52.38 2.40 27.50
CA ASN A 219 -52.46 1.48 26.36
C ASN A 219 -52.93 0.08 26.75
N ILE A 220 -52.59 -0.41 27.94
CA ILE A 220 -53.09 -1.71 28.46
C ILE A 220 -54.58 -1.64 28.76
N ASN A 221 -55.06 -0.51 29.30
CA ASN A 221 -56.48 -0.31 29.60
C ASN A 221 -57.29 0.19 28.40
N ARG A 222 -56.70 0.23 27.20
CA ARG A 222 -57.42 0.53 25.98
C ARG A 222 -58.24 -0.70 25.60
N PRO A 223 -59.57 -0.60 25.42
CA PRO A 223 -60.38 -1.74 25.02
C PRO A 223 -59.82 -2.25 23.70
N THR A 224 -59.41 -3.51 23.70
CA THR A 224 -58.92 -4.16 22.49
C THR A 224 -60.08 -4.28 21.52
N ASP A 225 -59.83 -3.87 20.28
CA ASP A 225 -60.62 -4.07 19.07
C ASP A 225 -61.07 -5.54 18.84
N LEU A 226 -60.56 -6.48 19.63
CA LEU A 226 -61.09 -7.84 19.75
C LEU A 226 -62.47 -7.89 20.44
N ASP A 227 -62.76 -7.04 21.42
CA ASP A 227 -64.07 -6.99 22.09
C ASP A 227 -65.14 -6.44 21.12
N ASP A 228 -64.78 -5.47 20.29
CA ASP A 228 -65.63 -4.93 19.21
C ASP A 228 -65.78 -5.94 18.05
N ALA A 229 -64.72 -6.68 17.69
CA ALA A 229 -64.78 -7.72 16.67
C ALA A 229 -65.60 -8.95 17.09
N PHE A 230 -65.64 -9.28 18.40
CA PHE A 230 -66.54 -10.33 18.93
C PHE A 230 -68.00 -9.88 18.96
N ALA A 231 -68.28 -8.58 19.11
CA ALA A 231 -69.62 -8.01 19.06
C ALA A 231 -70.22 -7.97 17.64
N GLU A 232 -69.40 -7.99 16.59
CA GLU A 232 -69.86 -8.08 15.19
C GLU A 232 -70.19 -9.52 14.72
N TRP A 233 -69.84 -10.54 15.51
CA TRP A 233 -70.03 -11.97 15.17
C TRP A 233 -71.28 -12.63 15.79
N PHE A 234 -72.03 -11.95 16.66
CA PHE A 234 -73.28 -12.41 17.29
C PHE A 234 -74.41 -11.40 17.09
#